data_AF-A0A4Q3RTL3-F1
#
_entry.id   AF-A0A4Q3RTL3-F1
#
_cell.length_a   1.000
_cell.length_b   1.000
_cell.length_c   1.000
_cell.angle_alpha   90.00
_cell.angle_beta   90.00
_cell.angle_gamma   90.00
#
_symmetry.space_group_name_H-M   'P 1'
#
loop_
_entity.id
_entity.type
_entity.pdbx_description
1 polymer ?
#
loop_
_entity_poly.entity_id
_entity_poly.type
_entity_poly.pdbx_seq_one_letter_code
_entity_poly.pdbx_strand_id
1 'polypeptide(L)'
;MMKHTNPVSRILNLLKLERKEITAVYFFAIINGLIQLSLPVGVQAIIGYVLGASMRASLIVLIILVSVGTLMAGIMQVNQMKLIEKIQQKLFVRYSFAFASHLPRLDLKKNDNLYLPELVNRFFDVPLLQKGLSKVLLEKFAKK
;
A
#
# COMPACT_ATOMS: atom_id res chain seq x y z
N MET A 1 -25.81 11.68 -22.61
CA MET A 1 -24.87 10.55 -22.85
C MET A 1 -23.99 10.39 -21.62
N MET A 2 -24.23 9.39 -20.76
CA MET A 2 -23.39 9.13 -19.59
C MET A 2 -22.02 8.63 -20.08
N LYS A 3 -20.98 9.46 -19.91
CA LYS A 3 -19.61 9.08 -20.25
C LYS A 3 -19.22 7.98 -19.26
N HIS A 4 -19.19 6.72 -19.70
CA HIS A 4 -18.58 5.61 -18.98
C HIS A 4 -17.08 5.88 -18.87
N THR A 5 -16.69 6.78 -17.97
CA THR A 5 -15.31 6.96 -17.59
C THR A 5 -14.91 5.70 -16.87
N ASN A 6 -13.97 4.94 -17.44
CA ASN A 6 -13.36 3.77 -16.84
C ASN A 6 -13.10 4.07 -15.34
N PRO A 7 -13.57 3.25 -14.39
CA PRO A 7 -13.42 3.50 -12.96
C PRO A 7 -11.96 3.79 -12.56
N VAL A 8 -11.01 3.19 -13.28
CA VAL A 8 -9.57 3.48 -13.16
C VAL A 8 -9.23 4.93 -13.55
N SER A 9 -9.81 5.47 -14.62
CA SER A 9 -9.61 6.87 -15.04
C SER A 9 -10.19 7.89 -14.04
N ARG A 10 -11.26 7.52 -13.34
CA ARG A 10 -11.90 8.37 -12.32
C ARG A 10 -11.05 8.42 -11.04
N ILE A 11 -10.46 7.28 -10.66
CA ILE A 11 -9.47 7.18 -9.58
C ILE A 11 -8.18 7.93 -9.95
N LEU A 12 -7.67 7.78 -11.17
CA LEU A 12 -6.50 8.51 -11.67
C LEU A 12 -6.71 10.03 -11.72
N ASN A 13 -7.92 10.49 -12.01
CA ASN A 13 -8.25 11.92 -11.99
C ASN A 13 -8.44 12.47 -10.57
N LEU A 14 -8.92 11.68 -9.62
CA LEU A 14 -8.92 12.04 -8.19
C LEU A 14 -7.49 12.13 -7.64
N LEU A 15 -6.61 11.19 -8.02
CA LEU A 15 -5.18 11.25 -7.70
C LEU A 15 -4.54 12.54 -8.26
N LYS A 16 -4.90 12.97 -9.48
CA LYS A 16 -4.39 14.23 -10.05
C LYS A 16 -4.75 15.48 -9.26
N LEU A 17 -5.75 15.44 -8.37
CA LEU A 17 -6.16 16.56 -7.53
C LEU A 17 -5.24 16.74 -6.31
N GLU A 18 -4.58 15.68 -5.86
CA GLU A 18 -3.69 15.66 -4.68
C GLU A 18 -2.22 15.41 -5.04
N ARG A 19 -1.70 16.20 -6.00
CA ARG A 19 -0.32 16.05 -6.50
C ARG A 19 0.75 16.14 -5.42
N LYS A 20 0.55 16.94 -4.37
CA LYS A 20 1.51 17.08 -3.26
C LYS A 20 1.65 15.76 -2.47
N GLU A 21 0.55 15.11 -2.16
CA GLU A 21 0.54 13.87 -1.38
C GLU A 21 1.10 12.71 -2.19
N ILE A 22 0.77 12.64 -3.48
CA ILE A 22 1.36 11.65 -4.41
C ILE A 22 2.87 11.84 -4.54
N THR A 23 3.35 13.07 -4.62
CA THR A 23 4.79 13.34 -4.73
C THR A 23 5.53 12.90 -3.46
N ALA A 24 4.93 13.09 -2.28
CA ALA A 24 5.48 12.58 -1.02
C ALA A 24 5.52 11.04 -0.99
N VAL A 25 4.43 10.38 -1.40
CA VAL A 25 4.37 8.90 -1.49
C VAL A 25 5.44 8.38 -2.46
N TYR A 26 5.61 9.01 -3.63
CA TYR A 26 6.65 8.64 -4.59
C TYR A 26 8.06 8.85 -4.02
N PHE A 27 8.31 9.95 -3.31
CA PHE A 27 9.60 10.21 -2.66
C PHE A 27 9.95 9.14 -1.61
N PHE A 28 8.99 8.80 -0.74
CA PHE A 28 9.17 7.71 0.24
C PHE A 28 9.31 6.34 -0.44
N ALA A 29 8.59 6.09 -1.53
CA ALA A 29 8.69 4.84 -2.28
C ALA A 29 10.08 4.68 -2.95
N ILE A 30 10.64 5.74 -3.52
CA ILE A 30 11.99 5.72 -4.12
C ILE A 30 13.05 5.45 -3.04
N ILE A 31 12.98 6.14 -1.90
CA ILE A 31 13.93 5.91 -0.79
C ILE A 31 13.81 4.48 -0.26
N ASN A 32 12.58 3.98 -0.09
CA ASN A 32 12.35 2.60 0.34
C ASN A 32 12.88 1.59 -0.68
N GLY A 33 12.66 1.83 -1.98
CA GLY A 33 13.20 1.02 -3.07
C GLY A 33 14.74 0.98 -3.04
N LEU A 34 15.39 2.13 -2.87
CA LEU A 34 16.84 2.21 -2.72
C LEU A 34 17.34 1.42 -1.50
N ILE A 35 16.68 1.56 -0.35
CA ILE A 35 17.03 0.80 0.86
C ILE A 35 16.89 -0.70 0.61
N GLN A 36 15.77 -1.16 0.05
CA GLN A 36 15.53 -2.58 -0.24
C GLN A 36 16.54 -3.18 -1.22
N LEU A 37 17.02 -2.40 -2.19
CA LEU A 37 18.05 -2.84 -3.13
C LEU A 37 19.45 -2.82 -2.51
N SER A 38 19.73 -1.85 -1.63
CA SER A 38 21.06 -1.68 -1.01
C SER A 38 21.38 -2.69 0.08
N LEU A 39 20.37 -3.14 0.83
CA LEU A 39 20.57 -4.04 1.98
C LEU A 39 21.13 -5.42 1.57
N PRO A 40 20.58 -6.11 0.55
CA PRO A 40 21.13 -7.38 0.08
C PRO A 40 22.60 -7.26 -0.37
N VAL A 41 22.93 -6.19 -1.10
CA VAL A 41 24.29 -5.94 -1.60
C VAL A 41 25.27 -5.67 -0.45
N GLY A 42 24.84 -4.91 0.56
CA GLY A 42 25.63 -4.64 1.77
C GLY A 42 25.91 -5.92 2.58
N VAL A 43 24.89 -6.76 2.77
CA VAL A 43 25.04 -8.06 3.44
C VAL A 43 25.94 -8.99 2.63
N GLN A 44 25.77 -9.04 1.30
CA GLN A 44 26.60 -9.86 0.42
C GLN A 44 28.08 -9.45 0.47
N ALA A 45 28.37 -8.15 0.54
CA ALA A 45 29.73 -7.64 0.71
C ALA A 45 30.35 -8.12 2.04
N ILE A 46 29.59 -8.09 3.15
CA ILE A 46 30.05 -8.59 4.45
C ILE A 46 30.40 -10.08 4.37
N ILE A 47 29.51 -10.90 3.81
CA ILE A 47 29.74 -12.34 3.62
C ILE A 47 31.02 -12.58 2.81
N GLY A 48 31.22 -11.82 1.73
CA GLY A 48 32.42 -11.90 0.90
C GLY A 48 33.71 -11.59 1.68
N TYR A 49 33.73 -10.52 2.48
CA TYR A 49 34.90 -10.15 3.30
C TYR A 49 35.21 -11.18 4.39
N VAL A 50 34.18 -11.78 5.00
CA VAL A 50 34.31 -12.85 6.00
C VAL A 50 34.86 -14.13 5.38
N LEU A 51 34.31 -14.59 4.25
CA LEU A 51 34.76 -15.79 3.55
C LEU A 51 36.17 -15.65 2.97
N GLY A 52 36.56 -14.44 2.58
CA GLY A 52 37.92 -14.12 2.10
C GLY A 52 38.98 -14.04 3.21
N ALA A 53 38.65 -14.39 4.47
CA ALA A 53 39.51 -14.28 5.65
C ALA A 53 40.12 -12.87 5.85
N SER A 54 39.50 -11.85 5.27
CA SER A 54 39.99 -10.47 5.27
C SER A 54 39.39 -9.68 6.43
N MET A 55 39.83 -10.00 7.64
CA MET A 55 39.40 -9.27 8.83
C MET A 55 40.09 -7.90 8.88
N ARG A 56 39.47 -6.90 8.23
CA ARG A 56 39.94 -5.52 8.15
C ARG A 56 39.05 -4.61 8.99
N ALA A 57 39.59 -3.49 9.48
CA ALA A 57 38.81 -2.48 10.22
C ALA A 57 37.54 -2.02 9.45
N SER A 58 37.59 -2.01 8.12
CA SER A 58 36.47 -1.69 7.24
C SER A 58 35.27 -2.64 7.38
N LEU A 59 35.49 -3.91 7.74
CA LEU A 59 34.41 -4.90 7.91
C LEU A 59 33.57 -4.60 9.15
N ILE A 60 34.21 -4.18 10.25
CA ILE A 60 33.49 -3.81 11.49
C ILE A 60 32.62 -2.57 11.23
N VAL A 61 33.15 -1.56 10.54
CA VAL A 61 32.41 -0.35 10.15
C VAL A 61 31.22 -0.71 9.24
N LEU A 62 31.44 -1.59 8.26
CA LEU A 62 30.39 -2.03 7.33
C LEU A 62 29.27 -2.81 8.06
N ILE A 63 29.62 -3.69 9.00
CA ILE A 63 28.64 -4.44 9.80
C ILE A 63 27.78 -3.49 10.63
N ILE A 64 28.38 -2.51 11.32
CA ILE A 64 27.63 -1.53 12.12
C ILE A 64 26.70 -0.73 11.23
N LEU A 65 27.19 -0.24 10.09
CA LEU A 65 26.41 0.56 9.14
C LEU A 65 25.22 -0.23 8.57
N VAL A 66 25.44 -1.47 8.12
CA VAL A 66 24.37 -2.33 7.59
C VAL A 66 23.37 -2.72 8.68
N SER A 67 23.82 -2.98 9.91
CA SER A 67 22.94 -3.33 11.04
C SER A 67 22.02 -2.16 11.40
N VAL A 68 22.56 -0.94 11.49
CA VAL A 68 21.77 0.28 11.73
C VAL A 68 20.80 0.53 10.57
N GLY A 69 21.26 0.42 9.32
CA GLY A 69 20.40 0.57 8.14
C GLY A 69 19.25 -0.43 8.11
N THR A 70 19.51 -1.68 8.49
CA THR A 70 18.49 -2.74 8.58
C THR A 70 17.45 -2.43 9.67
N LEU A 71 17.88 -1.97 10.85
CA LEU A 71 16.97 -1.54 11.92
C LEU A 71 16.09 -0.38 11.48
N MET A 72 16.66 0.64 10.84
CA MET A 72 15.93 1.77 10.29
C MET A 72 14.90 1.33 9.24
N ALA A 73 15.28 0.42 8.34
CA ALA A 73 14.38 -0.15 7.34
C ALA A 73 13.19 -0.87 7.98
N GLY A 74 13.44 -1.66 9.03
CA GLY A 74 12.38 -2.34 9.79
C GLY A 74 11.40 -1.36 10.44
N ILE A 75 11.89 -0.29 11.07
CA ILE A 75 11.04 0.78 11.64
C ILE A 75 10.20 1.45 10.54
N MET A 76 10.82 1.74 9.39
CA MET A 76 10.14 2.37 8.28
C MET A 76 9.03 1.47 7.69
N GLN A 77 9.28 0.16 7.60
CA GLN A 77 8.29 -0.83 7.17
C GLN A 77 7.10 -0.90 8.12
N VAL A 78 7.34 -0.88 9.43
CA VAL A 78 6.26 -0.86 10.44
C VAL A 78 5.41 0.41 10.31
N ASN A 79 6.03 1.57 10.09
CA ASN A 79 5.30 2.82 9.89
C ASN A 79 4.46 2.79 8.61
N GLN A 80 4.98 2.18 7.54
CA GLN A 80 4.23 1.98 6.30
C GLN A 80 3.00 1.10 6.53
N MET A 81 3.13 -0.01 7.26
CA MET A 81 1.98 -0.88 7.61
C MET A 81 0.93 -0.12 8.42
N LYS A 82 1.34 0.64 9.46
CA LYS A 82 0.42 1.45 10.28
C LYS A 82 -0.35 2.48 9.46
N LEU A 83 0.29 3.13 8.50
CA LEU A 83 -0.37 4.09 7.61
C LEU A 83 -1.44 3.39 6.75
N ILE A 84 -1.09 2.25 6.17
CA ILE A 84 -2.02 1.45 5.34
C ILE A 84 -3.22 1.01 6.16
N GLU A 85 -3.01 0.52 7.39
CA GLU A 85 -4.08 0.13 8.31
C GLU A 85 -5.02 1.29 8.63
N LYS A 86 -4.49 2.48 8.96
CA LYS A 86 -5.32 3.66 9.22
C LYS A 86 -6.18 4.06 8.02
N ILE A 87 -5.62 4.00 6.81
CA ILE A 87 -6.37 4.27 5.58
C ILE A 87 -7.51 3.26 5.42
N GLN A 88 -7.23 1.97 5.60
CA GLN A 88 -8.23 0.91 5.52
C GLN A 88 -9.36 1.12 6.55
N GLN A 89 -9.02 1.46 7.80
CA GLN A 89 -10.00 1.71 8.86
C GLN A 89 -10.90 2.91 8.53
N LYS A 90 -10.31 4.04 8.10
CA LYS A 90 -11.08 5.25 7.75
C LYS A 90 -12.04 4.98 6.58
N LEU A 91 -11.56 4.22 5.59
CA LEU A 91 -12.35 3.87 4.43
C LEU A 91 -13.50 2.94 4.82
N PHE A 92 -13.22 1.91 5.62
CA PHE A 92 -14.24 1.01 6.15
C PHE A 92 -15.37 1.76 6.86
N VAL A 93 -15.04 2.62 7.83
CA VAL A 93 -16.05 3.41 8.58
C VAL A 93 -16.91 4.25 7.63
N ARG A 94 -16.29 4.91 6.65
CA ARG A 94 -16.99 5.76 5.68
C ARG A 94 -17.99 4.96 4.84
N TYR A 95 -17.57 3.82 4.31
CA TYR A 95 -18.46 2.98 3.49
C TYR A 95 -19.54 2.30 4.32
N SER A 96 -19.22 1.84 5.53
CA SER A 96 -20.22 1.30 6.47
C SER A 96 -21.31 2.31 6.79
N PHE A 97 -20.95 3.57 7.03
CA PHE A 97 -21.93 4.63 7.29
C PHE A 97 -22.77 5.00 6.05
N ALA A 98 -22.13 5.10 4.88
CA ALA A 98 -22.84 5.35 3.63
C ALA A 98 -23.82 4.22 3.29
N PHE A 99 -23.44 2.97 3.57
CA PHE A 99 -24.28 1.80 3.36
C PHE A 99 -25.43 1.73 4.36
N ALA A 100 -25.15 1.93 5.65
CA ALA A 100 -26.18 1.95 6.71
C ALA A 100 -27.23 3.05 6.48
N SER A 101 -26.86 4.17 5.85
CA SER A 101 -27.79 5.25 5.50
C SER A 101 -28.54 5.03 4.17
N HIS A 102 -27.98 4.25 3.24
CA HIS A 102 -28.62 3.95 1.94
C HIS A 102 -29.55 2.74 2.00
N LEU A 103 -29.19 1.70 2.77
CA LEU A 103 -29.96 0.46 2.90
C LEU A 103 -31.45 0.68 3.21
N PRO A 104 -31.83 1.53 4.19
CA PRO A 104 -33.24 1.74 4.53
C PRO A 104 -34.02 2.50 3.46
N ARG A 105 -33.32 3.17 2.53
CA ARG A 105 -33.91 4.00 1.47
C ARG A 105 -33.99 3.27 0.13
N LEU A 106 -33.69 1.97 0.11
CA LEU A 106 -33.80 1.14 -1.09
C LEU A 106 -35.27 0.92 -1.46
N ASP A 107 -35.62 1.30 -2.69
CA ASP A 107 -36.97 1.10 -3.24
C ASP A 107 -37.16 -0.37 -3.63
N LEU A 108 -37.78 -1.13 -2.72
CA LEU A 108 -38.01 -2.57 -2.87
C LEU A 108 -38.79 -2.90 -4.15
N LYS A 109 -39.74 -2.04 -4.56
CA LYS A 109 -40.59 -2.26 -5.73
C LYS A 109 -39.85 -2.10 -7.06
N LYS A 110 -38.77 -1.31 -7.10
CA LYS A 110 -37.92 -1.17 -8.31
C LYS A 110 -36.84 -2.25 -8.40
N ASN A 111 -36.51 -2.88 -7.28
CA ASN A 111 -35.50 -3.94 -7.19
C ASN A 111 -36.11 -5.35 -7.13
N ASP A 112 -37.39 -5.54 -7.45
CA ASP A 112 -38.07 -6.85 -7.43
C ASP A 112 -37.39 -7.92 -8.32
N ASN A 113 -36.67 -7.49 -9.37
CA ASN A 113 -35.89 -8.37 -10.24
C ASN A 113 -34.45 -8.64 -9.76
N LEU A 114 -34.05 -8.10 -8.60
CA LEU A 114 -32.70 -8.22 -8.03
C LEU A 114 -32.76 -8.95 -6.69
N TYR A 115 -31.87 -9.93 -6.51
CA TYR A 115 -31.69 -10.58 -5.22
C TYR A 115 -31.09 -9.58 -4.23
N LEU A 116 -31.93 -8.97 -3.40
CA LEU A 116 -31.51 -8.02 -2.35
C LEU A 116 -30.37 -8.54 -1.46
N PRO A 117 -30.30 -9.84 -1.10
CA PRO A 117 -29.15 -10.39 -0.37
C PRO A 117 -27.82 -10.19 -1.11
N GLU A 118 -27.80 -10.15 -2.45
CA GLU A 118 -26.60 -9.94 -3.25
C GLU A 118 -26.09 -8.49 -3.16
N LEU A 119 -26.99 -7.50 -3.03
CA LEU A 119 -26.61 -6.10 -2.76
C LEU A 119 -25.93 -5.94 -1.40
N VAL A 120 -26.40 -6.70 -0.40
CA VAL A 120 -25.77 -6.76 0.93
C VAL A 120 -24.45 -7.52 0.87
N ASN A 121 -24.38 -8.60 0.10
CA ASN A 121 -23.14 -9.37 -0.07
C ASN A 121 -22.05 -8.53 -0.76
N ARG A 122 -22.43 -7.72 -1.76
CA ARG A 122 -21.54 -6.77 -2.43
C ARG A 122 -20.94 -5.70 -1.50
N PHE A 123 -21.61 -5.36 -0.40
CA PHE A 123 -21.04 -4.48 0.61
C PHE A 123 -19.86 -5.14 1.33
N PHE A 124 -19.93 -6.44 1.59
CA PHE A 124 -18.81 -7.20 2.18
C PHE A 124 -17.63 -7.38 1.21
N ASP A 125 -17.84 -7.20 -0.10
CA ASP A 125 -16.78 -7.17 -1.10
C ASP A 125 -16.03 -5.83 -1.17
N VAL A 126 -16.61 -4.75 -0.64
CA VAL A 126 -15.98 -3.40 -0.67
C VAL A 126 -14.64 -3.37 0.09
N PRO A 127 -14.52 -3.91 1.33
CA PRO A 127 -13.24 -4.04 2.02
C PRO A 127 -12.21 -4.87 1.23
N LEU A 128 -12.65 -5.92 0.53
CA LEU A 128 -11.81 -6.78 -0.30
C LEU A 128 -11.28 -6.03 -1.53
N LEU A 129 -12.15 -5.28 -2.23
CA LEU A 129 -11.77 -4.39 -3.33
C LEU A 129 -10.81 -3.28 -2.87
N GLN A 130 -11.02 -2.72 -1.69
CA GLN A 130 -10.13 -1.71 -1.11
C GLN A 130 -8.76 -2.27 -0.76
N LYS A 131 -8.70 -3.44 -0.14
CA LYS A 131 -7.44 -4.14 0.13
C LYS A 131 -6.73 -4.53 -1.16
N GLY A 132 -7.47 -4.98 -2.17
CA GLY A 132 -6.95 -5.33 -3.49
C GLY A 132 -6.36 -4.13 -4.22
N LEU A 133 -7.06 -3.00 -4.25
CA LEU A 133 -6.57 -1.75 -4.85
C LEU A 133 -5.32 -1.21 -4.13
N SER A 134 -5.33 -1.18 -2.79
CA SER A 134 -4.17 -0.76 -2.01
C SER A 134 -2.97 -1.70 -2.22
N LYS A 135 -3.18 -3.02 -2.27
CA LYS A 135 -2.12 -3.98 -2.62
C LYS A 135 -1.58 -3.75 -4.02
N VAL A 136 -2.44 -3.62 -5.03
CA VAL A 136 -1.99 -3.41 -6.42
C VAL A 136 -1.21 -2.11 -6.57
N LEU A 137 -1.61 -1.04 -5.88
CA LEU A 137 -0.91 0.24 -5.86
C LEU A 137 0.46 0.15 -5.17
N LEU A 138 0.61 -0.68 -4.13
CA LEU A 138 1.87 -0.84 -3.41
C LEU A 138 2.80 -1.86 -4.09
N GLU A 139 2.27 -2.98 -4.57
CA GLU A 139 3.02 -4.15 -5.01
C GLU A 139 3.50 -4.02 -6.46
N LYS A 140 2.70 -3.43 -7.36
CA LYS A 140 3.13 -3.20 -8.77
C LYS A 140 4.05 -2.00 -8.95
N PHE A 141 4.11 -1.07 -7.99
CA PHE A 141 5.00 0.09 -8.05
C PHE A 141 6.29 -0.07 -7.23
N ALA A 142 6.31 -0.96 -6.22
CA ALA A 142 7.52 -1.25 -5.44
C ALA A 142 8.43 -2.33 -6.05
N LYS A 143 7.97 -3.04 -7.10
CA LYS A 143 8.72 -4.08 -7.80
C LYS A 143 9.11 -3.62 -9.20
N LYS A 144 9.95 -2.60 -9.29
CA LYS A 144 10.81 -2.38 -10.47
C LYS A 144 12.13 -1.77 -10.04
#